data_AF-A0A379LV05-F1
#
_entry.id   AF-A0A379LV05-F1
#
_cell.length_a   1.000
_cell.length_b   1.000
_cell.length_c   1.000
_cell.angle_alpha   90.00
_cell.angle_beta   90.00
_cell.angle_gamma   90.00
#
_symmetry.space_group_name_H-M   'P 1'
#
loop_
_entity.id
_entity.type
_entity.pdbx_description
1 polymer ?
#
loop_
_entity_poly.entity_id
_entity_poly.type
_entity_poly.pdbx_seq_one_letter_code
_entity_poly.pdbx_strand_id
1 'polypeptide(L)'
;MKKWLLLPVILSILFAIGLFAIFMLIPLFIIGGGQQASAGTGSWGAGTISQIAENEIPAEFIPIYKAAEEKYGVPWNLLAAVHRIETRFSTLKPMISKVGAEGHMQFMPCTFVGWGAPGCKGTNGKGQFSEEEKTSLALIQKYGGYGVDADGDGKADMWNVKDAIFSAAHYLSANGAANGEYEKAVFTYNQSQEYVAEVMKYATLYVQDGYKPIETVEPGKGGFARPVEGHVTSPFGPRVHPINGQVGKPHKGVDIGCPKGTPIQAAKAGKVTFAGWQDASNPKKGYGQFIWIDHGGGYRTTYGHLSAIEVSVGQDIQIGQEIGKCGSTGGSTGPHLHFEIAINGTHVNPAPYIGLK
;
A
#
# COMPACT_ATOMS: atom_id res chain seq x y z
N MET A 1 -60.92 -35.12 55.57
CA MET A 1 -61.26 -33.76 55.09
C MET A 1 -59.96 -33.14 54.57
N LYS A 2 -59.67 -33.13 53.25
CA LYS A 2 -59.74 -31.95 52.34
C LYS A 2 -59.12 -30.70 53.00
N LYS A 3 -58.07 -30.00 52.53
CA LYS A 3 -57.49 -29.73 51.19
C LYS A 3 -56.06 -29.11 51.36
N TRP A 4 -55.07 -29.48 50.54
CA TRP A 4 -54.37 -28.68 49.49
C TRP A 4 -53.59 -27.42 49.93
N LEU A 5 -52.26 -27.36 49.73
CA LEU A 5 -51.58 -26.80 48.53
C LEU A 5 -50.05 -26.94 48.62
N LEU A 6 -49.40 -26.88 47.44
CA LEU A 6 -48.07 -27.36 47.07
C LEU A 6 -46.87 -26.47 47.49
N LEU A 7 -45.73 -27.12 47.79
CA LEU A 7 -44.35 -26.61 47.59
C LEU A 7 -44.03 -26.58 46.07
N PRO A 8 -43.20 -25.65 45.54
CA PRO A 8 -41.74 -25.89 45.56
C PRO A 8 -40.79 -24.66 45.52
N VAL A 9 -39.58 -24.91 46.05
CA VAL A 9 -38.25 -24.48 45.56
C VAL A 9 -37.91 -22.98 45.48
N ILE A 10 -37.05 -22.59 46.41
CA ILE A 10 -36.30 -21.33 46.52
C ILE A 10 -35.13 -21.34 45.52
N LEU A 11 -35.04 -20.31 44.67
CA LEU A 11 -33.84 -19.99 43.92
C LEU A 11 -33.45 -18.52 44.19
N SER A 12 -32.19 -18.36 44.63
CA SER A 12 -31.27 -17.24 44.36
C SER A 12 -31.60 -15.83 44.89
N ILE A 13 -30.76 -15.36 45.83
CA ILE A 13 -29.89 -14.16 45.79
C ILE A 13 -29.57 -13.74 47.25
N LEU A 14 -28.30 -13.37 47.49
CA LEU A 14 -27.69 -12.73 48.70
C LEU A 14 -26.82 -13.62 49.60
N PHE A 15 -25.51 -13.68 49.30
CA PHE A 15 -24.34 -13.63 50.20
C PHE A 15 -23.09 -13.85 49.30
N ALA A 16 -21.97 -13.15 49.39
CA ALA A 16 -21.31 -12.68 50.58
C ALA A 16 -20.35 -11.52 50.26
N ILE A 17 -20.38 -10.52 51.14
CA ILE A 17 -19.32 -9.55 51.37
C ILE A 17 -18.49 -10.09 52.56
N GLY A 18 -17.17 -9.98 52.48
CA GLY A 18 -16.34 -9.70 53.65
C GLY A 18 -15.25 -10.72 54.02
N LEU A 19 -14.00 -10.33 53.74
CA LEU A 19 -12.78 -10.56 54.56
C LEU A 19 -11.69 -9.64 53.95
N PHE A 20 -11.51 -8.40 54.45
CA PHE A 20 -10.47 -7.97 55.42
C PHE A 20 -9.09 -8.59 55.13
N ALA A 21 -7.95 -7.91 55.02
CA ALA A 21 -7.47 -6.53 55.00
C ALA A 21 -5.94 -6.65 54.78
N ILE A 22 -5.23 -5.62 54.27
CA ILE A 22 -3.83 -5.30 54.61
C ILE A 22 -3.52 -3.84 54.20
N PHE A 23 -2.73 -3.20 55.04
CA PHE A 23 -2.49 -1.77 55.25
C PHE A 23 -1.59 -1.05 54.22
N MET A 24 -1.83 0.28 54.13
CA MET A 24 -0.87 1.41 54.05
C MET A 24 -0.25 1.95 52.73
N LEU A 25 -0.45 3.28 52.58
CA LEU A 25 0.44 4.36 52.09
C LEU A 25 0.50 4.71 50.57
N ILE A 26 -0.15 5.85 50.23
CA ILE A 26 0.29 7.05 49.43
C ILE A 26 1.00 6.81 48.05
N PRO A 27 0.73 7.56 46.94
CA PRO A 27 0.21 8.95 46.86
C PRO A 27 -0.96 9.20 45.88
N LEU A 28 -1.60 10.36 46.08
CA LEU A 28 -2.36 11.09 45.06
C LEU A 28 -1.47 11.39 43.84
N PHE A 29 -1.87 10.91 42.67
CA PHE A 29 -1.44 11.48 41.38
C PHE A 29 -2.68 11.90 40.60
N ILE A 30 -2.85 13.22 40.51
CA ILE A 30 -3.67 13.85 39.48
C ILE A 30 -2.94 13.62 38.15
N ILE A 31 -3.53 12.82 37.26
CA ILE A 31 -3.20 12.83 35.83
C ILE A 31 -4.50 13.11 35.08
N GLY A 32 -4.98 14.34 35.24
CA GLY A 32 -5.96 14.98 34.38
C GLY A 32 -5.21 15.97 33.50
N GLY A 33 -4.70 15.47 32.39
CA GLY A 33 -3.84 16.22 31.47
C GLY A 33 -3.36 15.29 30.38
N GLY A 34 -4.31 14.65 29.68
CA GLY A 34 -3.99 13.91 28.47
C GLY A 34 -3.33 14.88 27.49
N GLN A 35 -2.03 14.69 27.26
CA GLN A 35 -1.37 15.23 26.09
C GLN A 35 -2.17 14.75 24.87
N GLN A 36 -2.89 15.69 24.25
CA GLN A 36 -3.25 15.57 22.85
C GLN A 36 -1.96 15.27 22.10
N ALA A 37 -1.85 14.04 21.60
CA ALA A 37 -0.94 13.75 20.51
C ALA A 37 -1.41 14.61 19.33
N SER A 38 -0.70 15.71 19.07
CA SER A 38 -0.91 16.52 17.88
C SER A 38 -0.66 15.62 16.67
N ALA A 39 -1.69 15.43 15.85
CA ALA A 39 -1.55 14.91 14.50
C ALA A 39 -0.46 15.70 13.78
N GLY A 40 0.51 15.00 13.20
CA GLY A 40 1.66 15.62 12.54
C GLY A 40 1.21 16.58 11.45
N THR A 41 1.58 17.84 11.60
CA THR A 41 1.40 18.92 10.63
C THR A 41 2.37 18.72 9.46
N GLY A 42 2.04 17.81 8.54
CA GLY A 42 2.60 17.78 7.20
C GLY A 42 1.87 18.79 6.32
N SER A 43 2.57 19.48 5.43
CA SER A 43 2.06 20.59 4.64
C SER A 43 1.11 20.08 3.53
N TRP A 44 -0.19 19.93 3.82
CA TRP A 44 -1.21 19.52 2.86
C TRP A 44 -1.75 20.75 2.13
N GLY A 45 -1.68 20.78 0.80
CA GLY A 45 -2.16 21.89 -0.05
C GLY A 45 -1.30 23.16 -0.06
N ALA A 46 -0.30 23.24 0.82
CA ALA A 46 0.78 24.22 0.77
C ALA A 46 2.12 23.50 0.72
N GLY A 47 3.09 23.99 -0.06
CA GLY A 47 4.42 23.36 -0.18
C GLY A 47 5.03 23.58 -1.56
N THR A 48 6.35 23.56 -1.64
CA THR A 48 7.06 23.52 -2.93
C THR A 48 6.73 22.21 -3.65
N ILE A 49 6.58 22.26 -4.97
CA ILE A 49 6.46 21.04 -5.79
C ILE A 49 7.78 20.28 -5.62
N SER A 50 7.73 19.05 -5.10
CA SER A 50 8.93 18.26 -4.91
C SER A 50 9.52 17.79 -6.24
N GLN A 51 10.79 17.40 -6.24
CA GLN A 51 11.42 16.83 -7.43
C GLN A 51 10.73 15.55 -7.94
N ILE A 52 10.12 14.75 -7.07
CA ILE A 52 9.31 13.59 -7.50
C ILE A 52 8.08 14.09 -8.27
N ALA A 53 7.40 15.11 -7.76
CA ALA A 53 6.25 15.69 -8.45
C ALA A 53 6.64 16.28 -9.80
N GLU A 54 7.76 17.01 -9.91
CA GLU A 54 8.25 17.56 -11.17
C GLU A 54 8.55 16.49 -12.23
N ASN A 55 9.04 15.33 -11.82
CA ASN A 55 9.43 14.25 -12.73
C ASN A 55 8.28 13.30 -13.11
N GLU A 56 7.33 13.08 -12.20
CA GLU A 56 6.29 12.08 -12.39
C GLU A 56 4.95 12.65 -12.83
N ILE A 57 4.60 13.86 -12.37
CA ILE A 57 3.31 14.48 -12.69
C ILE A 57 3.47 15.23 -14.00
N PRO A 58 2.69 14.90 -15.05
CA PRO A 58 2.67 15.71 -16.26
C PRO A 58 2.33 17.17 -15.93
N ALA A 59 3.19 18.10 -16.36
CA ALA A 59 3.13 19.50 -15.96
C ALA A 59 1.79 20.16 -16.35
N GLU A 60 1.15 19.68 -17.40
CA GLU A 60 -0.18 20.11 -17.87
C GLU A 60 -1.30 19.84 -16.85
N PHE A 61 -1.14 18.88 -15.94
CA PHE A 61 -2.16 18.55 -14.93
C PHE A 61 -2.05 19.40 -13.66
N ILE A 62 -0.87 19.97 -13.37
CA ILE A 62 -0.64 20.77 -12.16
C ILE A 62 -1.59 21.97 -12.06
N PRO A 63 -1.80 22.80 -13.11
CA PRO A 63 -2.77 23.89 -13.06
C PRO A 63 -4.20 23.41 -12.80
N ILE A 64 -4.57 22.23 -13.31
CA ILE A 64 -5.91 21.66 -13.14
C ILE A 64 -6.14 21.25 -11.68
N TYR A 65 -5.16 20.57 -11.06
CA TYR A 65 -5.27 20.19 -9.65
C TYR A 65 -5.35 21.40 -8.73
N LYS A 66 -4.54 22.44 -8.98
CA LYS A 66 -4.56 23.68 -8.17
C LYS A 66 -5.87 24.44 -8.31
N ALA A 67 -6.45 24.49 -9.51
CA ALA A 67 -7.77 25.08 -9.71
C ALA A 67 -8.89 24.29 -9.02
N ALA A 68 -8.81 22.95 -9.02
CA ALA A 68 -9.74 22.11 -8.30
C ALA A 68 -9.60 22.23 -6.77
N GLU A 69 -8.37 22.38 -6.28
CA GLU A 69 -8.06 22.68 -4.88
C GLU A 69 -8.68 23.99 -4.43
N GLU A 70 -8.48 25.06 -5.19
CA GLU A 70 -9.09 26.37 -4.90
C GLU A 70 -10.61 26.28 -4.82
N LYS A 71 -11.24 25.51 -5.72
CA LYS A 71 -12.71 25.38 -5.77
C LYS A 71 -13.29 24.51 -4.64
N TYR A 72 -12.63 23.41 -4.28
CA TYR A 72 -13.21 22.37 -3.43
C TYR A 72 -12.50 22.17 -2.08
N GLY A 73 -11.38 22.86 -1.84
CA GLY A 73 -10.57 22.72 -0.63
C GLY A 73 -9.86 21.38 -0.53
N VAL A 74 -9.73 20.63 -1.63
CA VAL A 74 -9.04 19.33 -1.67
C VAL A 74 -7.59 19.55 -2.15
N PRO A 75 -6.57 19.18 -1.36
CA PRO A 75 -5.18 19.46 -1.70
C PRO A 75 -4.78 18.97 -3.11
N TRP A 76 -4.06 19.81 -3.87
CA TRP A 76 -3.68 19.48 -5.25
C TRP A 76 -2.87 18.17 -5.33
N ASN A 77 -2.02 17.95 -4.34
CA ASN A 77 -1.16 16.78 -4.22
C ASN A 77 -1.95 15.50 -3.88
N LEU A 78 -3.08 15.62 -3.19
CA LEU A 78 -4.01 14.51 -2.96
C LEU A 78 -4.72 14.11 -4.26
N LEU A 79 -5.18 15.10 -5.05
CA LEU A 79 -5.79 14.86 -6.35
C LEU A 79 -4.81 14.20 -7.34
N ALA A 80 -3.57 14.69 -7.38
CA ALA A 80 -2.52 14.10 -8.20
C ALA A 80 -2.22 12.64 -7.78
N ALA A 81 -2.18 12.35 -6.47
CA ALA A 81 -1.97 11.00 -5.99
C ALA A 81 -3.10 10.04 -6.37
N VAL A 82 -4.37 10.47 -6.28
CA VAL A 82 -5.51 9.68 -6.77
C VAL A 82 -5.36 9.42 -8.28
N HIS A 83 -5.11 10.46 -9.09
CA HIS A 83 -4.95 10.30 -10.54
C HIS A 83 -3.80 9.34 -10.90
N ARG A 84 -2.70 9.36 -10.13
CA ARG A 84 -1.60 8.40 -10.27
C ARG A 84 -2.07 6.96 -10.05
N ILE A 85 -2.73 6.69 -8.92
CA ILE A 85 -3.10 5.32 -8.54
C ILE A 85 -4.17 4.77 -9.48
N GLU A 86 -5.13 5.61 -9.89
CA GLU A 86 -6.23 5.18 -10.75
C GLU A 86 -5.77 4.85 -12.18
N THR A 87 -4.97 5.72 -12.80
CA THR A 87 -4.67 5.59 -14.23
C THR A 87 -3.22 5.88 -14.61
N ARG A 88 -2.32 6.04 -13.63
CA ARG A 88 -0.94 6.49 -13.84
C ARG A 88 -0.92 7.75 -14.70
N PHE A 89 -1.71 8.75 -14.30
CA PHE A 89 -1.87 9.99 -15.05
C PHE A 89 -2.37 9.74 -16.47
N SER A 90 -3.49 9.01 -16.60
CA SER A 90 -4.16 8.76 -17.89
C SER A 90 -3.39 7.89 -18.89
N THR A 91 -2.34 7.17 -18.46
CA THR A 91 -1.51 6.36 -19.36
C THR A 91 -1.98 4.90 -19.48
N LEU A 92 -2.80 4.41 -18.56
CA LEU A 92 -3.38 3.06 -18.64
C LEU A 92 -4.34 2.93 -19.83
N LYS A 93 -4.25 1.81 -20.57
CA LYS A 93 -5.15 1.51 -21.69
C LYS A 93 -5.69 0.07 -21.59
N PRO A 94 -7.02 -0.16 -21.62
CA PRO A 94 -8.07 0.86 -21.53
C PRO A 94 -8.21 1.44 -20.11
N MET A 95 -8.72 2.68 -19.97
CA MET A 95 -9.10 3.26 -18.68
C MET A 95 -10.50 2.77 -18.23
N ILE A 96 -10.71 1.45 -18.32
CA ILE A 96 -11.94 0.78 -17.87
C ILE A 96 -11.51 -0.37 -16.96
N SER A 97 -11.91 -0.32 -15.70
CA SER A 97 -11.58 -1.36 -14.73
C SER A 97 -12.45 -2.62 -14.92
N LYS A 98 -12.00 -3.74 -14.35
CA LYS A 98 -12.79 -4.99 -14.33
C LYS A 98 -14.15 -4.84 -13.65
N VAL A 99 -14.28 -3.89 -12.71
CA VAL A 99 -15.51 -3.61 -11.98
C VAL A 99 -16.39 -2.57 -12.67
N GLY A 100 -15.95 -2.01 -13.81
CA GLY A 100 -16.70 -1.05 -14.61
C GLY A 100 -16.57 0.40 -14.15
N ALA A 101 -15.45 0.72 -13.50
CA ALA A 101 -15.05 2.11 -13.30
C ALA A 101 -14.40 2.64 -14.58
N GLU A 102 -14.65 3.90 -14.93
CA GLU A 102 -14.34 4.49 -16.23
C GLU A 102 -13.56 5.81 -16.09
N GLY A 103 -12.78 6.13 -17.12
CA GLY A 103 -12.17 7.45 -17.30
C GLY A 103 -10.93 7.74 -16.46
N HIS A 104 -10.48 9.00 -16.49
CA HIS A 104 -9.18 9.43 -15.96
C HIS A 104 -9.02 9.18 -14.45
N MET A 105 -10.12 9.28 -13.70
CA MET A 105 -10.17 9.11 -12.24
C MET A 105 -10.92 7.83 -11.82
N GLN A 106 -11.21 6.93 -12.76
CA GLN A 106 -11.89 5.64 -12.49
C GLN A 106 -13.16 5.78 -11.65
N PHE A 107 -14.13 6.53 -12.15
CA PHE A 107 -15.44 6.65 -11.52
C PHE A 107 -16.35 5.47 -11.89
N MET A 108 -17.10 4.99 -10.91
CA MET A 108 -18.31 4.21 -11.23
C MET A 108 -19.35 5.14 -11.86
N PRO A 109 -19.98 4.79 -13.00
CA PRO A 109 -20.97 5.66 -13.65
C PRO A 109 -22.12 6.10 -12.74
N CYS A 110 -22.55 5.24 -11.80
CA CYS A 110 -23.56 5.61 -10.80
C CYS A 110 -23.08 6.60 -9.74
N THR A 111 -21.79 6.62 -9.43
CA THR A 111 -21.22 7.68 -8.58
C THR A 111 -21.19 9.00 -9.36
N PHE A 112 -20.85 8.94 -10.65
CA PHE A 112 -20.74 10.13 -11.49
C PHE A 112 -22.10 10.77 -11.79
N VAL A 113 -23.07 9.97 -12.25
CA VAL A 113 -24.46 10.40 -12.60
C VAL A 113 -25.36 10.54 -11.37
N GLY A 114 -25.13 9.73 -10.33
CA GLY A 114 -25.93 9.71 -9.11
C GLY A 114 -26.69 8.39 -8.92
N TRP A 115 -26.57 7.80 -7.73
CA TRP A 115 -27.09 6.47 -7.40
C TRP A 115 -28.62 6.38 -7.46
N GLY A 116 -29.33 7.50 -7.40
CA GLY A 116 -30.79 7.58 -7.55
C GLY A 116 -31.28 7.45 -9.00
N ALA A 117 -30.38 7.46 -9.99
CA ALA A 117 -30.76 7.35 -11.38
C ALA A 117 -31.30 5.93 -11.71
N PRO A 118 -32.32 5.80 -12.59
CA PRO A 118 -32.96 4.52 -12.90
C PRO A 118 -31.97 3.42 -13.35
N GLY A 119 -30.91 3.80 -14.07
CA GLY A 119 -29.88 2.89 -14.57
C GLY A 119 -29.01 2.23 -13.49
N CYS A 120 -29.06 2.66 -12.23
CA CYS A 120 -28.15 2.17 -11.18
C CYS A 120 -28.63 0.96 -10.40
N LYS A 121 -29.94 0.67 -10.45
CA LYS A 121 -30.52 -0.39 -9.63
C LYS A 121 -30.05 -1.76 -10.12
N GLY A 122 -29.37 -2.51 -9.24
CA GLY A 122 -28.90 -3.87 -9.55
C GLY A 122 -27.66 -3.96 -10.43
N THR A 123 -26.98 -2.84 -10.72
CA THR A 123 -25.80 -2.81 -11.61
C THR A 123 -24.46 -2.77 -10.87
N ASN A 124 -24.46 -2.80 -9.54
CA ASN A 124 -23.27 -2.60 -8.70
C ASN A 124 -22.46 -1.35 -9.10
N GLY A 125 -23.16 -0.26 -9.41
CA GLY A 125 -22.55 1.02 -9.75
C GLY A 125 -22.17 1.24 -11.22
N LYS A 126 -22.18 0.20 -12.06
CA LYS A 126 -21.86 0.33 -13.50
C LYS A 126 -22.85 1.21 -14.27
N GLY A 127 -24.10 1.27 -13.82
CA GLY A 127 -25.16 1.94 -14.54
C GLY A 127 -25.57 1.21 -15.82
N GLN A 128 -26.74 1.58 -16.32
CA GLN A 128 -27.19 1.32 -17.69
C GLN A 128 -27.56 2.67 -18.27
N PHE A 129 -26.55 3.35 -18.79
CA PHE A 129 -26.65 4.71 -19.31
C PHE A 129 -26.14 4.73 -20.75
N SER A 130 -26.76 5.53 -21.60
CA SER A 130 -26.13 5.95 -22.86
C SER A 130 -24.95 6.90 -22.57
N GLU A 131 -24.06 7.09 -23.55
CA GLU A 131 -22.94 8.03 -23.42
C GLU A 131 -23.42 9.49 -23.23
N GLU A 132 -24.58 9.84 -23.78
CA GLU A 132 -25.22 11.14 -23.56
C GLU A 132 -25.76 11.27 -22.11
N GLU A 133 -26.32 10.20 -21.56
CA GLU A 133 -26.82 10.20 -20.18
C GLU A 133 -25.67 10.28 -19.16
N LYS A 134 -24.55 9.60 -19.42
CA LYS A 134 -23.34 9.66 -18.56
C LYS A 134 -22.77 11.07 -18.42
N THR A 135 -22.93 11.89 -19.46
CA THR A 135 -22.38 13.25 -19.52
C THR A 135 -23.38 14.35 -19.18
N SER A 136 -24.64 13.99 -18.92
CA SER A 136 -25.74 14.94 -18.73
C SER A 136 -25.72 15.66 -17.39
N LEU A 137 -25.47 16.96 -17.42
CA LEU A 137 -25.54 17.83 -16.24
C LEU A 137 -26.92 17.82 -15.57
N ALA A 138 -27.99 17.73 -16.36
CA ALA A 138 -29.35 17.68 -15.84
C ALA A 138 -29.61 16.40 -15.03
N LEU A 139 -29.10 15.24 -15.49
CA LEU A 139 -29.22 13.99 -14.75
C LEU A 139 -28.35 14.00 -13.49
N ILE A 140 -27.09 14.44 -13.61
CA ILE A 140 -26.16 14.57 -12.49
C ILE A 140 -26.78 15.43 -11.38
N GLN A 141 -27.29 16.62 -11.72
CA GLN A 141 -27.93 17.50 -10.76
C GLN A 141 -29.19 16.88 -10.15
N LYS A 142 -30.03 16.23 -10.96
CA LYS A 142 -31.29 15.61 -10.51
C LYS A 142 -31.06 14.45 -9.54
N TYR A 143 -30.01 13.67 -9.75
CA TYR A 143 -29.75 12.44 -8.98
C TYR A 143 -28.61 12.58 -7.96
N GLY A 144 -28.06 13.79 -7.80
CA GLY A 144 -27.02 14.08 -6.82
C GLY A 144 -25.69 13.39 -7.15
N GLY A 145 -25.38 13.25 -8.44
CA GLY A 145 -24.09 12.76 -8.91
C GLY A 145 -22.96 13.75 -8.65
N TYR A 146 -21.73 13.27 -8.79
CA TYR A 146 -20.52 14.07 -8.54
C TYR A 146 -19.90 14.67 -9.78
N GLY A 147 -20.40 14.37 -10.98
CA GLY A 147 -19.88 14.88 -12.24
C GLY A 147 -19.88 16.41 -12.31
N VAL A 148 -18.79 16.99 -12.81
CA VAL A 148 -18.57 18.43 -12.94
C VAL A 148 -18.15 18.75 -14.38
N ASP A 149 -18.87 19.66 -15.04
CA ASP A 149 -18.41 20.35 -16.25
C ASP A 149 -17.41 21.43 -15.82
N ALA A 150 -16.13 21.13 -15.98
CA ALA A 150 -15.04 21.98 -15.51
C ALA A 150 -14.42 22.82 -16.63
N ASP A 151 -14.53 22.40 -17.90
CA ASP A 151 -14.06 23.17 -19.05
C ASP A 151 -15.14 24.06 -19.69
N GLY A 152 -16.40 23.89 -19.31
CA GLY A 152 -17.52 24.72 -19.71
C GLY A 152 -18.13 24.33 -21.06
N ASP A 153 -17.91 23.09 -21.52
CA ASP A 153 -18.41 22.61 -22.81
C ASP A 153 -19.89 22.16 -22.78
N GLY A 154 -20.52 22.19 -21.60
CA GLY A 154 -21.91 21.78 -21.38
C GLY A 154 -22.09 20.31 -21.00
N LYS A 155 -20.98 19.57 -20.79
CA LYS A 155 -20.97 18.16 -20.39
C LYS A 155 -20.04 17.96 -19.20
N ALA A 156 -20.37 16.97 -18.36
CA ALA A 156 -19.40 16.44 -17.40
C ALA A 156 -18.91 15.10 -17.92
N ASP A 157 -17.66 15.01 -18.39
CA ASP A 157 -17.14 13.80 -19.02
C ASP A 157 -16.00 13.15 -18.21
N MET A 158 -16.17 11.88 -17.83
CA MET A 158 -15.13 11.09 -17.16
C MET A 158 -13.87 10.90 -18.03
N TRP A 159 -14.02 11.07 -19.36
CA TRP A 159 -12.96 10.99 -20.37
C TRP A 159 -12.38 12.36 -20.76
N ASN A 160 -12.90 13.43 -20.16
CA ASN A 160 -12.23 14.73 -20.13
C ASN A 160 -11.44 14.84 -18.83
N VAL A 161 -10.12 15.04 -18.94
CA VAL A 161 -9.23 15.05 -17.77
C VAL A 161 -9.59 16.15 -16.77
N LYS A 162 -10.06 17.31 -17.26
CA LYS A 162 -10.40 18.45 -16.40
C LYS A 162 -11.66 18.16 -15.60
N ASP A 163 -12.70 17.68 -16.26
CA ASP A 163 -13.97 17.28 -15.64
C ASP A 163 -13.77 16.16 -14.63
N ALA A 164 -12.99 15.13 -14.99
CA ALA A 164 -12.73 14.01 -14.12
C ALA A 164 -11.99 14.44 -12.83
N ILE A 165 -10.96 15.29 -12.93
CA ILE A 165 -10.22 15.80 -11.77
C ILE A 165 -11.13 16.66 -10.88
N PHE A 166 -11.94 17.55 -11.48
CA PHE A 166 -12.87 18.39 -10.73
C PHE A 166 -13.99 17.57 -10.07
N SER A 167 -14.45 16.50 -10.72
CA SER A 167 -15.43 15.57 -10.15
C SER A 167 -14.85 14.79 -8.98
N ALA A 168 -13.57 14.39 -9.06
CA ALA A 168 -12.85 13.76 -7.94
C ALA A 168 -12.69 14.71 -6.76
N ALA A 169 -12.33 15.97 -7.02
CA ALA A 169 -12.26 17.00 -5.98
C ALA A 169 -13.62 17.24 -5.33
N HIS A 170 -14.70 17.34 -6.12
CA HIS A 170 -16.07 17.47 -5.61
C HIS A 170 -16.45 16.28 -4.70
N TYR A 171 -16.19 15.05 -5.14
CA TYR A 171 -16.45 13.84 -4.36
C TYR A 171 -15.66 13.82 -3.05
N LEU A 172 -14.35 14.04 -3.10
CA LEU A 172 -13.49 13.98 -1.92
C LEU A 172 -13.84 15.08 -0.91
N SER A 173 -14.15 16.28 -1.40
CA SER A 173 -14.60 17.41 -0.59
C SER A 173 -15.89 17.08 0.16
N ALA A 174 -16.91 16.58 -0.54
CA ALA A 174 -18.17 16.15 0.06
C ALA A 174 -18.00 15.04 1.12
N ASN A 175 -16.92 14.27 1.04
CA ASN A 175 -16.61 13.18 1.97
C ASN A 175 -15.58 13.54 3.05
N GLY A 176 -15.29 14.83 3.22
CA GLY A 176 -14.55 15.37 4.37
C GLY A 176 -13.13 15.83 4.07
N ALA A 177 -12.61 15.66 2.84
CA ALA A 177 -11.25 16.09 2.51
C ALA A 177 -11.05 17.61 2.70
N ALA A 178 -12.07 18.42 2.40
CA ALA A 178 -12.04 19.87 2.62
C ALA A 178 -11.88 20.27 4.09
N ASN A 179 -12.24 19.37 5.02
CA ASN A 179 -12.16 19.57 6.46
C ASN A 179 -10.92 18.87 7.08
N GLY A 180 -10.00 18.37 6.25
CA GLY A 180 -8.81 17.64 6.70
C GLY A 180 -9.05 16.15 7.00
N GLU A 181 -10.24 15.61 6.74
CA GLU A 181 -10.54 14.18 6.92
C GLU A 181 -10.08 13.36 5.69
N TYR A 182 -8.81 13.52 5.28
CA TYR A 182 -8.29 12.99 4.01
C TYR A 182 -8.40 11.46 3.91
N GLU A 183 -7.92 10.72 4.92
CA GLU A 183 -7.94 9.25 4.90
C GLU A 183 -9.36 8.69 4.81
N LYS A 184 -10.32 9.32 5.50
CA LYS A 184 -11.73 8.95 5.44
C LYS A 184 -12.30 9.22 4.05
N ALA A 185 -12.06 10.39 3.46
CA ALA A 185 -12.55 10.73 2.14
C ALA A 185 -12.00 9.77 1.06
N VAL A 186 -10.70 9.46 1.13
CA VAL A 186 -10.02 8.51 0.23
C VAL A 186 -10.51 7.08 0.46
N PHE A 187 -10.76 6.68 1.71
CA PHE A 187 -11.37 5.39 1.99
C PHE A 187 -12.77 5.29 1.39
N THR A 188 -13.57 6.36 1.50
CA THR A 188 -14.91 6.40 0.89
C THR A 188 -14.84 6.25 -0.64
N TYR A 189 -13.82 6.83 -1.27
CA TYR A 189 -13.59 6.78 -2.72
C TYR A 189 -13.42 5.35 -3.27
N ASN A 190 -12.61 4.50 -2.60
CA ASN A 190 -12.23 3.17 -3.13
C ASN A 190 -12.59 1.97 -2.23
N GLN A 191 -12.87 2.20 -0.94
CA GLN A 191 -13.17 1.19 0.10
C GLN A 191 -11.99 0.25 0.46
N SER A 192 -10.74 0.65 0.23
CA SER A 192 -9.52 -0.12 0.58
C SER A 192 -8.56 0.69 1.45
N GLN A 193 -8.08 0.08 2.53
CA GLN A 193 -7.05 0.67 3.39
C GLN A 193 -5.67 0.67 2.71
N GLU A 194 -5.39 -0.32 1.85
CA GLU A 194 -4.19 -0.33 1.02
C GLU A 194 -4.18 0.83 0.04
N TYR A 195 -5.33 1.12 -0.58
CA TYR A 195 -5.50 2.27 -1.47
C TYR A 195 -5.27 3.59 -0.72
N VAL A 196 -5.85 3.76 0.47
CA VAL A 196 -5.62 4.94 1.33
C VAL A 196 -4.12 5.11 1.59
N ALA A 197 -3.45 4.05 2.04
CA ALA A 197 -2.03 4.11 2.34
C ALA A 197 -1.17 4.48 1.12
N GLU A 198 -1.52 4.01 -0.08
CA GLU A 198 -0.81 4.35 -1.33
C GLU A 198 -1.06 5.81 -1.75
N VAL A 199 -2.30 6.29 -1.70
CA VAL A 199 -2.65 7.68 -2.02
C VAL A 199 -1.96 8.65 -1.05
N MET A 200 -2.05 8.39 0.26
CA MET A 200 -1.45 9.27 1.28
C MET A 200 0.08 9.32 1.15
N LYS A 201 0.72 8.20 0.78
CA LYS A 201 2.15 8.15 0.49
C LYS A 201 2.52 9.12 -0.63
N TYR A 202 1.89 9.01 -1.80
CA TYR A 202 2.25 9.87 -2.95
C TYR A 202 1.87 11.33 -2.72
N ALA A 203 0.73 11.60 -2.08
CA ALA A 203 0.33 12.95 -1.76
C ALA A 203 1.37 13.64 -0.87
N THR A 204 1.92 12.94 0.12
CA THR A 204 3.02 13.46 0.96
C THR A 204 4.29 13.69 0.14
N LEU A 205 4.68 12.73 -0.71
CA LEU A 205 5.90 12.82 -1.53
C LEU A 205 5.89 14.00 -2.51
N TYR A 206 4.71 14.46 -2.95
CA TYR A 206 4.60 15.53 -3.95
C TYR A 206 4.83 16.95 -3.41
N VAL A 207 4.80 17.15 -2.09
CA VAL A 207 4.92 18.48 -1.44
C VAL A 207 6.08 18.58 -0.44
N GLN A 208 6.79 17.47 -0.20
CA GLN A 208 7.93 17.44 0.69
C GLN A 208 9.24 17.53 -0.10
N ASP A 209 9.89 18.69 -0.07
CA ASP A 209 11.27 18.85 -0.55
C ASP A 209 12.23 18.11 0.40
N GLY A 210 13.10 17.28 -0.19
CA GLY A 210 13.99 16.40 0.57
C GLY A 210 14.26 15.05 -0.11
N TYR A 211 13.56 14.75 -1.21
CA TYR A 211 14.02 13.72 -2.13
C TYR A 211 15.07 14.35 -3.05
N LYS A 212 16.35 14.04 -2.79
CA LYS A 212 17.42 14.25 -3.78
C LYS A 212 17.05 13.50 -5.06
N PRO A 213 17.53 13.89 -6.25
CA PRO A 213 17.36 13.05 -7.43
C PRO A 213 18.12 11.76 -7.15
N ILE A 214 17.42 10.64 -7.13
CA ILE A 214 17.99 9.38 -6.66
C ILE A 214 18.49 8.57 -7.86
N GLU A 215 19.81 8.52 -8.01
CA GLU A 215 20.52 7.52 -8.83
C GLU A 215 20.61 6.13 -8.15
N THR A 216 19.92 5.86 -7.04
CA THR A 216 20.04 4.59 -6.28
C THR A 216 18.75 4.11 -5.59
N VAL A 217 18.24 2.94 -5.99
CA VAL A 217 16.99 2.29 -5.54
C VAL A 217 16.66 2.38 -4.02
N GLU A 218 15.44 2.82 -3.69
CA GLU A 218 14.96 3.09 -2.31
C GLU A 218 14.38 1.87 -1.54
N PRO A 219 14.51 1.84 -0.21
CA PRO A 219 13.91 0.85 0.67
C PRO A 219 12.38 0.92 0.83
N GLY A 220 11.73 -0.24 0.88
CA GLY A 220 10.34 -0.43 1.33
C GLY A 220 10.13 -0.07 2.80
N LYS A 221 8.88 -0.17 3.29
CA LYS A 221 8.44 0.29 4.63
C LYS A 221 9.25 -0.27 5.81
N GLY A 222 9.97 -1.39 5.63
CA GLY A 222 10.88 -1.96 6.63
C GLY A 222 12.32 -1.44 6.58
N GLY A 223 12.62 -0.44 5.74
CA GLY A 223 13.98 0.04 5.51
C GLY A 223 14.82 -0.90 4.62
N PHE A 224 14.17 -1.71 3.76
CA PHE A 224 14.81 -2.62 2.80
C PHE A 224 14.28 -2.44 1.36
N ALA A 225 15.16 -2.19 0.40
CA ALA A 225 14.86 -2.08 -1.03
C ALA A 225 14.54 -3.43 -1.63
N ARG A 226 13.70 -3.39 -2.66
CA ARG A 226 13.45 -4.56 -3.46
C ARG A 226 14.73 -4.93 -4.23
N PRO A 227 15.29 -6.13 -4.04
CA PRO A 227 16.60 -6.48 -4.59
C PRO A 227 16.57 -6.76 -6.11
N VAL A 228 15.40 -7.07 -6.65
CA VAL A 228 15.18 -7.28 -8.10
C VAL A 228 13.69 -7.14 -8.43
N GLU A 229 13.39 -6.59 -9.60
CA GLU A 229 12.03 -6.58 -10.15
C GLU A 229 11.62 -7.97 -10.66
N GLY A 230 10.36 -8.33 -10.46
CA GLY A 230 9.85 -9.66 -10.81
C GLY A 230 8.50 -9.97 -10.18
N HIS A 231 8.04 -11.22 -10.29
CA HIS A 231 6.90 -11.71 -9.51
C HIS A 231 7.41 -12.73 -8.49
N VAL A 232 6.70 -12.86 -7.37
CA VAL A 232 6.99 -13.90 -6.37
C VAL A 232 6.59 -15.24 -6.96
N THR A 233 7.56 -16.13 -7.15
CA THR A 233 7.34 -17.51 -7.63
C THR A 233 7.17 -18.47 -6.46
N SER A 234 7.75 -18.16 -5.29
CA SER A 234 7.56 -18.93 -4.06
C SER A 234 7.57 -18.03 -2.82
N PRO A 235 6.50 -18.01 -2.00
CA PRO A 235 6.44 -17.18 -0.79
C PRO A 235 7.20 -17.79 0.39
N PHE A 236 7.39 -17.00 1.44
CA PHE A 236 7.91 -17.45 2.74
C PHE A 236 6.94 -18.39 3.45
N GLY A 237 7.47 -19.36 4.20
CA GLY A 237 6.67 -20.23 5.07
C GLY A 237 6.45 -21.65 4.53
N PRO A 238 5.41 -22.36 5.00
CA PRO A 238 5.22 -23.78 4.69
C PRO A 238 5.08 -24.03 3.19
N ARG A 239 5.79 -25.05 2.69
CA ARG A 239 5.63 -25.52 1.31
C ARG A 239 4.78 -26.78 1.32
N VAL A 240 3.53 -26.66 0.91
CA VAL A 240 2.62 -27.80 0.76
C VAL A 240 2.79 -28.35 -0.65
N HIS A 241 3.15 -29.62 -0.76
CA HIS A 241 3.29 -30.27 -2.06
C HIS A 241 1.89 -30.42 -2.71
N PRO A 242 1.68 -29.89 -3.93
CA PRO A 242 0.34 -29.69 -4.49
C PRO A 242 -0.43 -30.98 -4.80
N ILE A 243 0.26 -32.12 -4.87
CA ILE A 243 -0.34 -33.41 -5.25
C ILE A 243 -0.62 -34.31 -4.03
N ASN A 244 0.18 -34.21 -2.97
CA ASN A 244 0.12 -35.16 -1.85
C ASN A 244 -0.07 -34.49 -0.48
N GLY A 245 -0.23 -33.16 -0.44
CA GLY A 245 -0.51 -32.39 0.77
C GLY A 245 0.62 -32.39 1.80
N GLN A 246 1.79 -32.96 1.50
CA GLN A 246 2.89 -33.02 2.45
C GLN A 246 3.46 -31.62 2.68
N VAL A 247 3.56 -31.25 3.96
CA VAL A 247 4.25 -30.03 4.37
C VAL A 247 5.75 -30.31 4.35
N GLY A 248 6.42 -29.83 3.31
CA GLY A 248 7.88 -29.87 3.22
C GLY A 248 8.56 -28.90 4.19
N LYS A 249 9.90 -28.89 4.17
CA LYS A 249 10.66 -27.90 4.95
C LYS A 249 10.23 -26.48 4.58
N PRO A 250 9.92 -25.63 5.58
CA PRO A 250 9.45 -24.27 5.34
C PRO A 250 10.50 -23.49 4.56
N HIS A 251 10.00 -22.66 3.65
CA HIS A 251 10.80 -21.74 2.87
C HIS A 251 11.24 -20.57 3.76
N LYS A 252 12.55 -20.34 3.84
CA LYS A 252 13.18 -19.36 4.74
C LYS A 252 13.22 -17.93 4.17
N GLY A 253 12.73 -17.75 2.95
CA GLY A 253 12.77 -16.51 2.20
C GLY A 253 11.64 -16.42 1.19
N VAL A 254 11.83 -15.59 0.16
CA VAL A 254 10.95 -15.44 -0.98
C VAL A 254 11.76 -15.65 -2.26
N ASP A 255 11.17 -16.33 -3.24
CA ASP A 255 11.76 -16.50 -4.56
C ASP A 255 11.13 -15.49 -5.52
N ILE A 256 11.96 -14.66 -6.15
CA ILE A 256 11.56 -13.61 -7.09
C ILE A 256 12.06 -13.97 -8.47
N GLY A 257 11.14 -14.22 -9.40
CA GLY A 257 11.49 -14.58 -10.78
C GLY A 257 12.19 -13.43 -11.50
N CYS A 258 13.37 -13.69 -12.05
CA CYS A 258 14.16 -12.72 -12.83
C CYS A 258 14.91 -13.43 -13.97
N PRO A 259 15.07 -12.80 -15.15
CA PRO A 259 15.95 -13.34 -16.19
C PRO A 259 17.38 -13.53 -15.70
N LYS A 260 18.05 -14.62 -16.11
CA LYS A 260 19.48 -14.83 -15.79
C LYS A 260 20.31 -13.63 -16.27
N GLY A 261 21.21 -13.14 -15.43
CA GLY A 261 22.03 -11.96 -15.73
C GLY A 261 21.41 -10.63 -15.30
N THR A 262 20.15 -10.61 -14.85
CA THR A 262 19.54 -9.38 -14.30
C THR A 262 20.34 -8.90 -13.08
N PRO A 263 20.70 -7.61 -12.98
CA PRO A 263 21.33 -7.04 -11.79
C PRO A 263 20.54 -7.34 -10.51
N ILE A 264 21.25 -7.78 -9.47
CA ILE A 264 20.73 -7.92 -8.10
C ILE A 264 21.30 -6.80 -7.27
N GLN A 265 20.42 -6.08 -6.59
CA GLN A 265 20.75 -4.93 -5.77
C GLN A 265 20.69 -5.27 -4.28
N ALA A 266 21.52 -4.62 -3.49
CA ALA A 266 21.48 -4.72 -2.04
C ALA A 266 20.18 -4.11 -1.50
N ALA A 267 19.43 -4.91 -0.76
CA ALA A 267 18.20 -4.47 -0.12
C ALA A 267 18.46 -3.44 0.99
N LYS A 268 19.64 -3.38 1.61
CA LYS A 268 19.93 -2.37 2.64
C LYS A 268 21.43 -2.13 2.74
N ALA A 269 21.83 -0.94 3.16
CA ALA A 269 23.23 -0.63 3.42
C ALA A 269 23.80 -1.54 4.54
N GLY A 270 25.06 -1.92 4.45
CA GLY A 270 25.68 -2.85 5.38
C GLY A 270 27.07 -3.31 4.94
N LYS A 271 27.57 -4.37 5.56
CA LYS A 271 28.88 -4.97 5.26
C LYS A 271 28.72 -6.41 4.77
N VAL A 272 29.41 -6.75 3.68
CA VAL A 272 29.43 -8.12 3.16
C VAL A 272 30.14 -9.03 4.16
N THR A 273 29.44 -10.04 4.66
CA THR A 273 30.00 -11.03 5.60
C THR A 273 30.27 -12.38 4.94
N PHE A 274 29.67 -12.63 3.78
CA PHE A 274 29.96 -13.79 2.93
C PHE A 274 29.69 -13.46 1.46
N ALA A 275 30.54 -13.96 0.56
CA ALA A 275 30.39 -13.85 -0.88
C ALA A 275 31.08 -15.05 -1.54
N GLY A 276 30.33 -16.01 -2.07
CA GLY A 276 30.90 -17.18 -2.72
C GLY A 276 29.94 -18.35 -2.92
N TRP A 277 30.49 -19.53 -3.21
CA TRP A 277 29.74 -20.78 -3.29
C TRP A 277 29.48 -21.37 -1.91
N GLN A 278 28.27 -21.86 -1.66
CA GLN A 278 27.99 -22.65 -0.47
C GLN A 278 28.77 -23.97 -0.46
N ASP A 279 28.78 -24.67 -1.59
CA ASP A 279 29.57 -25.88 -1.81
C ASP A 279 30.00 -25.92 -3.28
N ALA A 280 31.25 -25.55 -3.54
CA ALA A 280 31.80 -25.54 -4.90
C ALA A 280 31.91 -26.95 -5.51
N SER A 281 31.94 -28.00 -4.69
CA SER A 281 31.96 -29.39 -5.16
C SER A 281 30.58 -29.91 -5.56
N ASN A 282 29.52 -29.21 -5.14
CA ASN A 282 28.13 -29.56 -5.47
C ASN A 282 27.31 -28.32 -5.88
N PRO A 283 27.52 -27.81 -7.11
CA PRO A 283 26.90 -26.58 -7.58
C PRO A 283 25.37 -26.69 -7.80
N LYS A 284 24.77 -27.85 -7.54
CA LYS A 284 23.33 -28.14 -7.70
C LYS A 284 22.58 -28.26 -6.35
N LYS A 285 23.23 -27.94 -5.22
CA LYS A 285 22.61 -28.01 -3.89
C LYS A 285 22.63 -26.66 -3.17
N GLY A 286 21.66 -26.49 -2.27
CA GLY A 286 21.59 -25.34 -1.37
C GLY A 286 21.46 -24.00 -2.10
N TYR A 287 22.07 -22.94 -1.57
CA TYR A 287 22.00 -21.59 -2.12
C TYR A 287 22.81 -21.39 -3.42
N GLY A 288 23.70 -22.32 -3.78
CA GLY A 288 24.63 -22.10 -4.90
C GLY A 288 25.61 -20.97 -4.60
N GLN A 289 25.76 -20.02 -5.54
CA GLN A 289 26.46 -18.76 -5.27
C GLN A 289 25.54 -17.82 -4.51
N PHE A 290 26.04 -17.28 -3.40
CA PHE A 290 25.26 -16.39 -2.57
C PHE A 290 26.09 -15.34 -1.84
N ILE A 291 25.37 -14.33 -1.35
CA ILE A 291 25.92 -13.20 -0.59
C ILE A 291 25.16 -13.08 0.74
N TRP A 292 25.89 -12.81 1.81
CA TRP A 292 25.33 -12.28 3.06
C TRP A 292 25.80 -10.85 3.30
N ILE A 293 24.85 -10.01 3.71
CA ILE A 293 25.11 -8.64 4.15
C ILE A 293 24.57 -8.49 5.57
N ASP A 294 25.43 -8.06 6.49
CA ASP A 294 25.05 -7.62 7.83
C ASP A 294 24.75 -6.12 7.79
N HIS A 295 23.59 -5.72 8.31
CA HIS A 295 23.11 -4.35 8.29
C HIS A 295 23.20 -3.66 9.67
N GLY A 296 23.73 -4.34 10.69
CA GLY A 296 23.68 -3.88 12.06
C GLY A 296 22.29 -4.05 12.70
N GLY A 297 22.20 -3.86 14.01
CA GLY A 297 20.94 -3.99 14.75
C GLY A 297 20.33 -5.41 14.70
N GLY A 298 21.13 -6.43 14.40
CA GLY A 298 20.69 -7.82 14.28
C GLY A 298 20.12 -8.22 12.92
N TYR A 299 20.09 -7.31 11.94
CA TYR A 299 19.54 -7.57 10.61
C TYR A 299 20.58 -8.17 9.66
N ARG A 300 20.19 -9.23 8.92
CA ARG A 300 20.98 -9.82 7.84
C ARG A 300 20.11 -10.15 6.64
N THR A 301 20.62 -9.93 5.43
CA THR A 301 20.01 -10.40 4.17
C THR A 301 20.80 -11.51 3.51
N THR A 302 20.10 -12.42 2.83
CA THR A 302 20.67 -13.48 1.97
C THR A 302 20.23 -13.28 0.53
N TYR A 303 21.16 -13.37 -0.42
CA TYR A 303 20.90 -13.33 -1.88
C TYR A 303 21.45 -14.60 -2.51
N GLY A 304 20.57 -15.56 -2.81
CA GLY A 304 20.94 -16.89 -3.30
C GLY A 304 20.72 -17.09 -4.80
N HIS A 305 21.24 -18.22 -5.29
CA HIS A 305 21.13 -18.72 -6.67
C HIS A 305 21.80 -17.83 -7.73
N LEU A 306 22.75 -16.99 -7.33
CA LEU A 306 23.38 -16.00 -8.22
C LEU A 306 24.16 -16.67 -9.36
N SER A 307 24.24 -15.98 -10.50
CA SER A 307 25.09 -16.38 -11.63
C SER A 307 26.48 -15.74 -11.57
N ALA A 308 26.58 -14.55 -10.98
CA ALA A 308 27.82 -13.84 -10.71
C ALA A 308 27.71 -13.07 -9.38
N ILE A 309 28.85 -12.84 -8.74
CA ILE A 309 29.02 -12.06 -7.51
C ILE A 309 29.96 -10.91 -7.85
N GLU A 310 29.54 -9.68 -7.58
CA GLU A 310 30.25 -8.44 -7.95
C GLU A 310 30.86 -7.72 -6.74
N VAL A 311 30.89 -8.40 -5.58
CA VAL A 311 31.35 -7.85 -4.29
C VAL A 311 32.24 -8.82 -3.54
N SER A 312 33.04 -8.30 -2.60
CA SER A 312 33.96 -9.07 -1.77
C SER A 312 33.62 -9.01 -0.29
N VAL A 313 34.01 -10.03 0.48
CA VAL A 313 33.86 -10.05 1.94
C VAL A 313 34.58 -8.84 2.56
N GLY A 314 33.91 -8.17 3.50
CA GLY A 314 34.40 -6.96 4.18
C GLY A 314 33.98 -5.65 3.51
N GLN A 315 33.51 -5.69 2.26
CA GLN A 315 33.08 -4.51 1.51
C GLN A 315 31.87 -3.84 2.14
N ASP A 316 31.91 -2.52 2.25
CA ASP A 316 30.75 -1.70 2.61
C ASP A 316 29.85 -1.49 1.39
N ILE A 317 28.56 -1.70 1.60
CA ILE A 317 27.53 -1.72 0.57
C ILE A 317 26.51 -0.65 0.88
N GLN A 318 26.17 0.14 -0.14
CA GLN A 318 25.03 1.05 -0.08
C GLN A 318 23.75 0.32 -0.49
N ILE A 319 22.61 0.81 -0.02
CA ILE A 319 21.33 0.32 -0.51
C ILE A 319 21.21 0.56 -2.03
N GLY A 320 20.61 -0.39 -2.75
CA GLY A 320 20.45 -0.31 -4.21
C GLY A 320 21.72 -0.58 -5.01
N GLN A 321 22.88 -0.68 -4.36
CA GLN A 321 24.14 -1.01 -5.02
C GLN A 321 24.04 -2.41 -5.64
N GLU A 322 24.50 -2.56 -6.89
CA GLU A 322 24.60 -3.86 -7.52
C GLU A 322 25.61 -4.73 -6.77
N ILE A 323 25.22 -5.97 -6.45
CA ILE A 323 26.05 -6.92 -5.69
C ILE A 323 26.28 -8.24 -6.43
N GLY A 324 25.51 -8.51 -7.48
CA GLY A 324 25.55 -9.77 -8.20
C GLY A 324 24.54 -9.81 -9.34
N LYS A 325 24.42 -10.96 -9.99
CA LYS A 325 23.49 -11.17 -11.09
C LYS A 325 22.56 -12.35 -10.83
N CYS A 326 21.29 -12.21 -11.20
CA CYS A 326 20.25 -13.24 -11.12
C CYS A 326 20.73 -14.52 -11.83
N GLY A 327 20.43 -15.69 -11.25
CA GLY A 327 20.94 -16.95 -11.74
C GLY A 327 20.04 -18.13 -11.44
N SER A 328 20.62 -19.32 -11.54
CA SER A 328 19.96 -20.61 -11.28
C SER A 328 20.96 -21.61 -10.70
N THR A 329 21.92 -21.14 -9.89
CA THR A 329 22.92 -22.00 -9.24
C THR A 329 22.34 -22.62 -7.97
N GLY A 330 22.91 -23.74 -7.49
CA GLY A 330 22.40 -24.44 -6.31
C GLY A 330 21.12 -25.22 -6.59
N GLY A 331 20.30 -25.40 -5.55
CA GLY A 331 19.04 -26.14 -5.60
C GLY A 331 17.90 -25.36 -6.25
N SER A 332 18.10 -24.86 -7.47
CA SER A 332 17.15 -24.04 -8.23
C SER A 332 16.65 -24.79 -9.48
N THR A 333 15.37 -24.63 -9.81
CA THR A 333 14.73 -25.25 -11.00
C THR A 333 14.64 -24.30 -12.20
N GLY A 334 15.04 -23.04 -12.05
CA GLY A 334 15.04 -22.03 -13.11
C GLY A 334 15.46 -20.64 -12.61
N PRO A 335 15.69 -19.65 -13.50
CA PRO A 335 16.19 -18.35 -13.10
C PRO A 335 15.31 -17.58 -12.09
N HIS A 336 15.86 -17.30 -10.90
CA HIS A 336 15.23 -16.48 -9.86
C HIS A 336 16.26 -16.01 -8.83
N LEU A 337 15.88 -15.03 -8.02
CA LEU A 337 16.58 -14.66 -6.79
C LEU A 337 15.88 -15.33 -5.61
N HIS A 338 16.63 -16.07 -4.81
CA HIS A 338 16.20 -16.46 -3.46
C HIS A 338 16.63 -15.39 -2.46
N PHE A 339 15.68 -14.75 -1.78
CA PHE A 339 15.92 -13.64 -0.87
C PHE A 339 15.41 -13.91 0.54
N GLU A 340 16.25 -13.71 1.55
CA GLU A 340 15.90 -13.88 2.96
C GLU A 340 16.19 -12.62 3.78
N ILE A 341 15.39 -12.40 4.84
CA ILE A 341 15.70 -11.46 5.92
C ILE A 341 15.74 -12.26 7.23
N ALA A 342 16.78 -12.04 8.03
CA ALA A 342 16.86 -12.54 9.39
C ALA A 342 17.06 -11.39 10.40
N ILE A 343 16.42 -11.50 11.56
CA ILE A 343 16.54 -10.57 12.69
C ILE A 343 16.99 -11.39 13.90
N ASN A 344 18.16 -11.08 14.45
CA ASN A 344 18.76 -11.79 15.58
C ASN A 344 18.84 -13.32 15.36
N GLY A 345 19.12 -13.74 14.12
CA GLY A 345 19.23 -15.16 13.74
C GLY A 345 17.91 -15.85 13.38
N THR A 346 16.76 -15.19 13.56
CA THR A 346 15.45 -15.73 13.16
C THR A 346 15.04 -15.22 11.79
N HIS A 347 14.72 -16.13 10.85
CA HIS A 347 14.19 -15.77 9.53
C HIS A 347 12.76 -15.24 9.63
N VAL A 348 12.47 -14.14 8.94
CA VAL A 348 11.15 -13.51 8.89
C VAL A 348 10.66 -13.43 7.45
N ASN A 349 9.35 -13.27 7.25
CA ASN A 349 8.78 -13.07 5.92
C ASN A 349 9.35 -11.78 5.29
N PRO A 350 10.09 -11.85 4.17
CA PRO A 350 10.69 -10.67 3.56
C PRO A 350 9.68 -9.76 2.86
N ALA A 351 8.56 -10.31 2.36
CA ALA A 351 7.59 -9.59 1.53
C ALA A 351 7.18 -8.21 2.08
N PRO A 352 6.76 -8.06 3.36
CA PRO A 352 6.40 -6.76 3.91
C PRO A 352 7.56 -5.75 4.00
N TYR A 353 8.81 -6.20 4.06
CA TYR A 353 9.98 -5.32 4.15
C TYR A 353 10.36 -4.71 2.81
N ILE A 354 10.24 -5.49 1.74
CA ILE A 354 10.66 -5.12 0.37
C ILE A 354 9.50 -4.74 -0.56
N GLY A 355 8.32 -4.49 0.00
CA GLY A 355 7.17 -3.97 -0.76
C GLY A 355 6.54 -4.97 -1.73
N LEU A 356 6.66 -6.28 -1.44
CA LEU A 356 5.93 -7.32 -2.17
C LEU A 356 4.56 -7.52 -1.50
N LYS A 357 3.50 -7.49 -2.30
CA LYS A 357 2.11 -7.74 -1.86
C LYS A 357 1.86 -9.22 -1.65
#